data_AF-A0A8S3V6D6-F1
#
_entry.id   AF-A0A8S3V6D6-F1
#
_cell.length_a   1.000
_cell.length_b   1.000
_cell.length_c   1.000
_cell.angle_alpha   90.00
_cell.angle_beta   90.00
_cell.angle_gamma   90.00
#
_symmetry.space_group_name_H-M   'P 1'
#
loop_
_entity.id
_entity.type
_entity.pdbx_description
1 polymer ?
#
loop_
_entity_poly.entity_id
_entity_poly.type
_entity_poly.pdbx_seq_one_letter_code
_entity_poly.pdbx_strand_id
1 'polypeptide(L)'
;MYDQIPENAIVIMNSGWHERYPNASLVFNTDSPTDSSTFHFPAWHEDTIEWLISERSVNVVGVDTPSTDFGQAKTFAVHISLGKANISGAENVANLDPIPESGSMIFVAVTKIYDGSGGPAEYLQLFPSRIRVLDIHTDPFLYCFCPLYAYLFHC
;
A
#
# COMPACT_ATOMS: atom_id res chain seq x y z
N MET A 1 -12.98 19.13 -7.75
CA MET A 1 -11.85 18.83 -8.65
C MET A 1 -10.63 18.89 -7.76
N TYR A 2 -9.86 17.81 -7.67
CA TYR A 2 -8.67 17.78 -6.82
C TYR A 2 -7.52 18.52 -7.49
N ASP A 3 -6.60 19.00 -6.67
CA ASP A 3 -5.34 19.57 -7.14
C ASP A 3 -4.47 18.49 -7.79
N GLN A 4 -3.46 18.93 -8.54
CA GLN A 4 -2.49 18.02 -9.12
C GLN A 4 -1.77 17.21 -8.02
N ILE A 5 -1.54 15.91 -8.27
CA ILE A 5 -0.75 15.06 -7.37
C ILE A 5 0.65 15.68 -7.22
N PRO A 6 1.09 16.00 -6.00
CA PRO A 6 2.42 16.58 -5.79
C PRO A 6 3.51 15.54 -6.04
N GLU A 7 4.71 16.01 -6.36
CA GLU A 7 5.89 15.15 -6.41
C GLU A 7 6.12 14.47 -5.05
N ASN A 8 6.72 13.28 -5.07
CA ASN A 8 7.01 12.49 -3.87
C ASN A 8 5.77 12.10 -3.05
N ALA A 9 4.57 12.20 -3.65
CA ALA A 9 3.32 11.83 -2.98
C ALA A 9 3.23 10.32 -2.70
N ILE A 10 2.38 10.02 -1.72
CA ILE A 10 1.84 8.68 -1.46
C ILE A 10 0.47 8.63 -2.11
N VAL A 11 0.26 7.69 -3.03
CA VAL A 11 -1.01 7.52 -3.75
C VAL A 11 -1.58 6.16 -3.41
N ILE A 12 -2.77 6.12 -2.80
CA ILE A 12 -3.41 4.87 -2.37
C ILE A 12 -4.77 4.76 -3.04
N MET A 13 -5.03 3.62 -3.69
CA MET A 13 -6.36 3.29 -4.20
C MET A 13 -7.24 2.85 -3.03
N ASN A 14 -8.30 3.62 -2.75
CA ASN A 14 -9.36 3.19 -1.85
C ASN A 14 -10.51 2.59 -2.68
N SER A 15 -10.73 1.28 -2.57
CA SER A 15 -11.83 0.57 -3.22
C SER A 15 -12.90 0.09 -2.24
N GLY A 16 -12.75 0.38 -0.94
CA GLY A 16 -13.57 -0.15 0.15
C GLY A 16 -13.32 -1.63 0.45
N TRP A 17 -12.24 -2.23 -0.09
CA TRP A 17 -11.99 -3.66 0.03
C TRP A 17 -11.52 -4.08 1.42
N HIS A 18 -10.95 -3.15 2.17
CA HIS A 18 -10.50 -3.38 3.54
C HIS A 18 -11.62 -3.91 4.46
N GLU A 19 -12.88 -3.58 4.20
CA GLU A 19 -14.04 -4.08 4.97
C GLU A 19 -14.22 -5.60 4.89
N ARG A 20 -13.61 -6.27 3.90
CA ARG A 20 -13.76 -7.72 3.67
C ARG A 20 -12.85 -8.56 4.57
N TYR A 21 -11.82 -7.94 5.14
CA TYR A 21 -10.92 -8.58 6.06
C TYR A 21 -11.61 -8.87 7.41
N PRO A 22 -11.26 -9.95 8.15
CA PRO A 22 -10.24 -10.98 7.89
C PRO A 22 -10.73 -12.20 7.09
N ASN A 23 -11.90 -12.13 6.45
CA ASN A 23 -12.46 -13.30 5.79
C ASN A 23 -11.77 -13.56 4.44
N ALA A 24 -10.92 -14.57 4.37
CA ALA A 24 -10.15 -14.92 3.16
C ALA A 24 -11.02 -15.11 1.91
N SER A 25 -12.18 -15.75 2.02
CA SER A 25 -13.09 -15.93 0.88
C SER A 25 -13.66 -14.60 0.36
N LEU A 26 -13.92 -13.64 1.26
CA LEU A 26 -14.37 -12.29 0.86
C LEU A 26 -13.22 -11.45 0.31
N VAL A 27 -12.05 -11.50 0.96
CA VAL A 27 -10.84 -10.77 0.59
C VAL A 27 -10.34 -11.17 -0.80
N PHE A 28 -10.26 -12.47 -1.08
CA PHE A 28 -9.89 -12.97 -2.41
C PHE A 28 -11.07 -13.11 -3.35
N ASN A 29 -12.29 -12.92 -2.85
CA ASN A 29 -13.56 -13.01 -3.59
C ASN A 29 -13.68 -14.32 -4.38
N THR A 30 -13.48 -15.43 -3.67
CA THR A 30 -13.48 -16.78 -4.23
C THR A 30 -13.89 -17.81 -3.19
N ASP A 31 -14.47 -18.91 -3.66
CA ASP A 31 -14.75 -20.09 -2.84
C ASP A 31 -13.48 -20.93 -2.57
N SER A 32 -12.39 -20.68 -3.30
CA SER A 32 -11.11 -21.38 -3.19
C SER A 32 -9.97 -20.41 -2.87
N PRO A 33 -9.87 -19.89 -1.63
CA PRO A 33 -8.90 -18.84 -1.25
C PRO A 33 -7.43 -19.30 -1.25
N THR A 34 -7.16 -20.57 -1.59
CA THR A 34 -5.81 -21.11 -1.78
C THR A 34 -5.37 -21.20 -3.24
N ASP A 35 -6.28 -20.95 -4.20
CA ASP A 35 -6.00 -20.98 -5.63
C ASP A 35 -6.01 -19.56 -6.21
N SER A 36 -4.82 -19.01 -6.45
CA SER A 36 -4.65 -17.64 -6.96
C SER A 36 -5.25 -17.43 -8.35
N SER A 37 -5.47 -18.50 -9.13
CA SER A 37 -6.14 -18.38 -10.42
C SER A 37 -7.62 -17.98 -10.30
N THR A 38 -8.19 -18.09 -9.10
CA THR A 38 -9.60 -17.78 -8.81
C THR A 38 -9.80 -16.43 -8.13
N PHE A 39 -8.73 -15.68 -7.85
CA PHE A 39 -8.82 -14.45 -7.06
C PHE A 39 -9.43 -13.30 -7.87
N HIS A 40 -10.37 -12.56 -7.27
CA HIS A 40 -11.08 -11.47 -7.94
C HIS A 40 -11.18 -10.21 -7.07
N PHE A 41 -10.15 -9.37 -7.12
CA PHE A 41 -10.14 -8.06 -6.47
C PHE A 41 -9.59 -6.98 -7.40
N PRO A 42 -10.00 -5.70 -7.22
CA PRO A 42 -9.50 -4.58 -8.01
C PRO A 42 -8.05 -4.27 -7.68
N ALA A 43 -7.36 -3.64 -8.61
CA ALA A 43 -5.96 -3.27 -8.49
C ALA A 43 -5.61 -2.17 -9.50
N TRP A 44 -4.36 -1.73 -9.50
CA TRP A 44 -3.87 -0.77 -10.49
C TRP A 44 -3.71 -1.43 -11.86
N HIS A 45 -3.93 -0.64 -12.91
CA HIS A 45 -3.54 -1.01 -14.27
C HIS A 45 -2.10 -0.56 -14.54
N GLU A 46 -1.34 -1.33 -15.31
CA GLU A 46 0.08 -1.05 -15.62
C GLU A 46 0.27 0.37 -16.19
N ASP A 47 -0.53 0.77 -17.19
CA ASP A 47 -0.49 2.11 -17.78
C ASP A 47 -0.68 3.24 -16.76
N THR A 48 -1.49 3.01 -15.73
CA THR A 48 -1.73 4.02 -14.68
C THR A 48 -0.49 4.18 -13.81
N ILE A 49 0.19 3.08 -13.51
CA ILE A 49 1.42 3.08 -12.74
C ILE A 49 2.56 3.72 -13.51
N GLU A 50 2.75 3.34 -14.77
CA GLU A 50 3.76 3.96 -15.64
C GLU A 50 3.56 5.48 -15.73
N TRP A 51 2.32 5.94 -15.86
CA TRP A 51 1.99 7.37 -15.85
C TRP A 51 2.26 8.04 -14.50
N LEU A 52 1.93 7.41 -13.37
CA LEU A 52 2.24 7.94 -12.04
C LEU A 52 3.75 8.06 -11.82
N ILE A 53 4.52 7.10 -12.34
CA ILE A 53 5.99 7.11 -12.28
C ILE A 53 6.54 8.25 -13.14
N SER A 54 6.18 8.30 -14.42
CA SER A 54 6.78 9.23 -15.38
C SER A 54 6.31 10.68 -15.19
N GLU A 55 5.01 10.88 -14.93
CA GLU A 55 4.41 12.21 -14.93
C GLU A 55 4.22 12.81 -13.54
N ARG A 56 4.32 12.02 -12.47
CA ARG A 56 4.06 12.49 -11.10
C ARG A 56 5.18 12.21 -10.10
N SER A 57 6.14 11.34 -10.42
CA SER A 57 7.28 11.03 -9.53
C SER A 57 6.84 10.73 -8.09
N VAL A 58 5.88 9.81 -7.96
CA VAL A 58 5.36 9.35 -6.66
C VAL A 58 6.37 8.47 -5.93
N ASN A 59 6.31 8.43 -4.59
CA ASN A 59 7.25 7.64 -3.77
C ASN A 59 6.65 6.33 -3.24
N VAL A 60 5.32 6.30 -3.07
CA VAL A 60 4.62 5.10 -2.61
C VAL A 60 3.31 4.98 -3.38
N VAL A 61 3.03 3.75 -3.84
CA VAL A 61 1.75 3.40 -4.43
C VAL A 61 1.10 2.31 -3.60
N GLY A 62 -0.15 2.53 -3.19
CA GLY A 62 -0.87 1.65 -2.30
C GLY A 62 -2.23 1.19 -2.82
N VAL A 63 -2.73 0.13 -2.19
CA VAL A 63 -4.08 -0.41 -2.37
C VAL A 63 -4.63 -0.91 -1.03
N ASP A 64 -5.95 -0.93 -0.91
CA ASP A 64 -6.66 -1.59 0.20
C ASP A 64 -6.95 -3.08 -0.06
N THR A 65 -6.48 -3.61 -1.19
CA THR A 65 -6.60 -5.02 -1.60
C THR A 65 -5.33 -5.83 -1.26
N PRO A 66 -5.39 -7.17 -1.38
CA PRO A 66 -4.23 -8.03 -1.11
C PRO A 66 -3.04 -7.85 -2.02
N SER A 67 -3.19 -7.18 -3.16
CA SER A 67 -2.10 -6.97 -4.09
C SER A 67 -2.26 -5.71 -4.93
N THR A 68 -1.15 -5.04 -5.22
CA THR A 68 -1.13 -3.88 -6.15
C THR A 68 -1.43 -4.26 -7.60
N ASP A 69 -1.29 -5.54 -7.95
CA ASP A 69 -1.74 -6.17 -9.21
C ASP A 69 -3.08 -6.88 -9.01
N PHE A 70 -3.85 -7.08 -10.09
CA PHE A 70 -5.15 -7.75 -10.01
C PHE A 70 -5.02 -9.22 -9.63
N GLY A 71 -6.06 -9.81 -9.03
CA GLY A 71 -5.96 -11.13 -8.37
C GLY A 71 -5.41 -12.28 -9.21
N GLN A 72 -5.72 -12.32 -10.51
CA GLN A 72 -5.27 -13.39 -11.42
C GLN A 72 -3.97 -13.06 -12.15
N ALA A 73 -3.28 -11.98 -11.78
CA ALA A 73 -2.04 -11.56 -12.41
C ALA A 73 -0.97 -12.66 -12.28
N LYS A 74 -0.27 -12.93 -13.39
CA LYS A 74 0.82 -13.91 -13.45
C LYS A 74 2.19 -13.27 -13.61
N THR A 75 2.21 -12.06 -14.16
CA THR A 75 3.42 -11.31 -14.48
C THR A 75 3.73 -10.22 -13.48
N PHE A 76 2.76 -9.82 -12.65
CA PHE A 76 2.89 -8.77 -11.64
C PHE A 76 3.54 -7.50 -12.20
N ALA A 77 2.94 -6.97 -13.27
CA ALA A 77 3.51 -5.85 -14.02
C ALA A 77 3.65 -4.61 -13.14
N VAL A 78 2.67 -4.33 -12.28
CA VAL A 78 2.70 -3.21 -11.34
C VAL A 78 3.87 -3.37 -10.36
N HIS A 79 4.03 -4.54 -9.74
CA HIS A 79 5.19 -4.80 -8.85
C HIS A 79 6.53 -4.57 -9.55
N ILE A 80 6.68 -5.09 -10.78
CA ILE A 80 7.92 -4.96 -11.54
C ILE A 80 8.20 -3.49 -11.86
N SER A 81 7.21 -2.72 -12.28
CA SER A 81 7.35 -1.30 -12.59
C SER A 81 7.72 -0.48 -11.36
N LEU A 82 7.03 -0.68 -10.25
CA LEU A 82 7.34 -0.02 -8.97
C LEU A 82 8.76 -0.35 -8.50
N GLY A 83 9.14 -1.63 -8.52
CA GLY A 83 10.47 -2.08 -8.11
C GLY A 83 11.59 -1.51 -8.97
N LYS A 84 11.41 -1.46 -10.30
CA LYS A 84 12.38 -0.85 -11.23
C LYS A 84 12.55 0.65 -10.99
N ALA A 85 11.47 1.33 -10.60
CA ALA A 85 11.46 2.76 -10.30
C ALA A 85 11.91 3.08 -8.86
N ASN A 86 12.24 2.07 -8.04
CA ASN A 86 12.55 2.22 -6.62
C ASN A 86 11.43 2.90 -5.83
N ILE A 87 10.18 2.56 -6.16
CA ILE A 87 8.96 3.06 -5.51
C ILE A 87 8.38 1.93 -4.65
N SER A 88 7.94 2.27 -3.44
CA SER A 88 7.40 1.28 -2.51
C SER A 88 5.93 0.97 -2.80
N GLY A 89 5.57 -0.32 -2.73
CA GLY A 89 4.18 -0.79 -2.77
C GLY A 89 3.59 -0.90 -1.36
N ALA A 90 2.32 -0.52 -1.20
CA ALA A 90 1.55 -0.71 0.02
C ALA A 90 0.31 -1.56 -0.25
N GLU A 91 0.10 -2.61 0.53
CA GLU A 91 -1.00 -3.56 0.34
C GLU A 91 -1.80 -3.70 1.63
N ASN A 92 -3.07 -4.09 1.51
CA ASN A 92 -3.99 -4.27 2.63
C ASN A 92 -4.09 -3.05 3.57
N VAL A 93 -4.02 -1.83 3.00
CA VAL A 93 -4.15 -0.59 3.78
C VAL A 93 -5.62 -0.40 4.19
N ALA A 94 -5.88 -0.28 5.50
CA ALA A 94 -7.24 -0.11 6.03
C ALA A 94 -7.56 1.34 6.41
N ASN A 95 -8.84 1.61 6.71
CA ASN A 95 -9.33 2.89 7.24
C ASN A 95 -9.10 4.10 6.30
N LEU A 96 -9.21 3.90 4.99
CA LEU A 96 -9.02 4.94 3.99
C LEU A 96 -10.23 5.88 3.83
N ASP A 97 -11.45 5.41 4.11
CA ASP A 97 -12.69 6.18 3.94
C ASP A 97 -12.74 7.54 4.68
N PRO A 98 -12.24 7.67 5.92
CA PRO A 98 -12.25 8.96 6.62
C PRO A 98 -11.10 9.89 6.19
N ILE A 99 -10.23 9.49 5.27
CA ILE A 99 -9.06 10.28 4.85
C ILE A 99 -9.50 11.28 3.77
N PRO A 100 -9.16 12.58 3.90
CA PRO A 100 -9.33 13.53 2.83
C PRO A 100 -8.57 13.09 1.56
N GLU A 101 -9.14 13.34 0.38
CA GLU A 101 -8.54 12.90 -0.89
C GLU A 101 -7.18 13.53 -1.18
N SER A 102 -6.81 14.62 -0.48
CA SER A 102 -5.50 15.26 -0.56
C SER A 102 -5.19 16.08 0.71
N GLY A 103 -3.93 16.51 0.86
CA GLY A 103 -3.47 17.35 1.99
C GLY A 103 -3.15 16.59 3.28
N SER A 104 -3.19 15.26 3.20
CA SER A 104 -2.92 14.32 4.27
C SER A 104 -1.42 13.99 4.35
N MET A 105 -0.86 13.95 5.57
CA MET A 105 0.51 13.46 5.83
C MET A 105 0.48 12.05 6.40
N ILE A 106 1.07 11.08 5.67
CA ILE A 106 1.13 9.68 6.07
C ILE A 106 2.56 9.34 6.52
N PHE A 107 2.68 8.74 7.71
CA PHE A 107 3.89 8.10 8.19
C PHE A 107 3.76 6.60 7.94
N VAL A 108 4.83 5.99 7.45
CA VAL A 108 4.90 4.54 7.21
C VAL A 108 6.00 3.97 8.07
N ALA A 109 5.63 3.25 9.13
CA ALA A 109 6.57 2.60 10.03
C ALA A 109 6.77 1.15 9.60
N VAL A 110 7.78 0.90 8.76
CA VAL A 110 8.10 -0.45 8.27
C VAL A 110 9.01 -1.18 9.26
N THR A 111 8.74 -2.47 9.50
CA THR A 111 9.65 -3.32 10.27
C THR A 111 11.00 -3.47 9.57
N LYS A 112 12.09 -3.17 10.28
CA LYS A 112 13.46 -3.31 9.73
C LYS A 112 13.89 -4.77 9.72
N ILE A 113 13.68 -5.43 8.58
CA ILE A 113 14.11 -6.82 8.33
C ILE A 113 15.46 -6.79 7.59
N TYR A 114 16.43 -7.57 8.06
CA TYR A 114 17.74 -7.69 7.41
C TYR A 114 17.58 -8.28 6.00
N ASP A 115 18.07 -7.58 4.98
CA ASP A 115 17.89 -7.90 3.55
C ASP A 115 16.41 -8.16 3.15
N GLY A 116 15.46 -7.52 3.85
CA GLY A 116 14.04 -7.67 3.58
C GLY A 116 13.61 -6.97 2.30
N SER A 117 12.91 -7.68 1.42
CA SER A 117 12.25 -7.09 0.24
C SER A 117 10.96 -6.33 0.58
N GLY A 118 10.44 -6.52 1.79
CA GLY A 118 9.23 -5.92 2.31
C GLY A 118 8.94 -6.43 3.72
N GLY A 119 7.92 -5.87 4.37
CA GLY A 119 7.52 -6.28 5.70
C GLY A 119 6.22 -5.61 6.15
N PRO A 120 5.63 -6.09 7.26
CA PRO A 120 4.50 -5.41 7.86
C PRO A 120 4.90 -3.99 8.25
N ALA A 121 3.98 -3.06 8.03
CA ALA A 121 4.13 -1.67 8.40
C ALA A 121 2.87 -1.16 9.10
N GLU A 122 3.05 -0.14 9.93
CA GLU A 122 1.96 0.63 10.52
C GLU A 122 1.90 1.99 9.81
N TYR A 123 0.71 2.36 9.34
CA TYR A 123 0.50 3.65 8.68
C TYR A 123 -0.14 4.62 9.68
N LEU A 124 0.40 5.82 9.84
CA LEU A 124 -0.18 6.84 10.71
C LEU A 124 -0.51 8.08 9.88
N GLN A 125 -1.74 8.55 9.99
CA GLN A 125 -2.26 9.65 9.21
C GLN A 125 -2.46 10.89 10.09
N LEU A 126 -1.88 12.02 9.66
CA LEU A 126 -2.13 13.36 10.20
C LEU A 126 -2.84 14.22 9.15
N PHE A 127 -3.94 14.87 9.53
CA PHE A 127 -4.60 15.90 8.71
C PHE A 127 -5.15 17.00 9.64
N PRO A 128 -5.50 18.20 9.13
CA PRO A 128 -5.59 19.45 9.91
C PRO A 128 -6.53 19.49 11.12
N SER A 129 -7.28 18.42 11.42
CA SER A 129 -8.17 18.31 12.57
C SER A 129 -8.10 16.98 13.33
N ARG A 130 -7.22 16.03 12.96
CA ARG A 130 -7.17 14.70 13.60
C ARG A 130 -5.88 13.92 13.33
N ILE A 131 -5.55 13.05 14.29
CA ILE A 131 -4.59 11.95 14.14
C ILE A 131 -5.39 10.65 14.00
N ARG A 132 -5.02 9.78 13.05
CA ARG A 132 -5.63 8.47 12.81
C ARG A 132 -4.54 7.41 12.63
N VAL A 133 -4.73 6.26 13.25
CA VAL A 133 -3.94 5.05 12.96
C VAL A 133 -4.60 4.32 11.79
N LEU A 134 -3.81 4.01 10.78
CA LEU A 134 -4.14 3.17 9.64
C LEU A 134 -3.36 1.86 9.80
N ASP A 135 -4.06 0.76 10.02
CA ASP A 135 -3.40 -0.54 10.10
C ASP A 135 -3.15 -1.11 8.70
N ILE A 136 -2.05 -1.84 8.53
CA ILE A 136 -2.05 -2.96 7.57
C ILE A 136 -2.67 -4.13 8.30
N HIS A 137 -3.63 -4.79 7.66
CA HIS A 137 -4.16 -6.04 8.16
C HIS A 137 -3.15 -7.18 8.01
N THR A 138 -2.17 -7.22 8.91
CA THR A 138 -1.24 -8.33 9.12
C THR A 138 -1.54 -9.03 10.44
N ASP A 139 -1.52 -10.37 10.44
CA ASP A 139 -1.61 -11.19 11.65
C ASP A 139 -0.60 -10.71 12.73
N PRO A 140 -0.97 -10.78 14.02
CA PRO A 140 -0.32 -9.98 15.06
C PRO A 140 1.02 -10.58 15.48
N PHE A 141 2.13 -9.93 15.14
CA PHE A 141 3.40 -10.09 15.84
C PHE A 141 4.10 -8.75 16.13
N LEU A 142 3.95 -8.34 17.39
CA LEU A 142 4.80 -7.49 18.22
C LEU A 142 5.28 -6.11 17.69
N TYR A 143 4.69 -5.08 18.28
CA TYR A 143 5.22 -3.73 18.43
C TYR A 143 6.55 -3.72 19.19
N CYS A 144 7.52 -2.93 18.71
CA CYS A 144 8.58 -2.36 19.56
C CYS A 144 8.90 -0.94 19.10
N PHE A 145 8.33 0.04 19.80
CA PHE A 145 8.81 1.42 19.79
C PHE A 145 10.18 1.47 20.49
N CYS A 146 11.23 1.84 19.76
CA CYS A 146 12.47 2.33 20.36
C CYS A 146 13.03 3.50 19.54
N PRO A 147 13.13 4.71 20.11
CA PRO A 147 13.64 5.87 19.39
C PRO A 147 15.15 5.92 19.54
N LEU A 148 15.93 5.65 18.48
CA LEU A 148 17.36 6.03 18.46
C LEU A 148 17.91 6.04 17.02
N TYR A 149 18.44 7.22 16.67
CA TYR A 149 19.55 7.49 15.74
C TYR A 149 20.19 6.28 15.03
N ALA A 150 20.25 6.30 13.69
CA ALA A 150 21.51 6.09 12.94
C ALA A 150 21.31 6.05 11.40
N TYR A 151 22.01 6.98 10.74
CA TYR A 151 22.91 6.85 9.57
C TYR A 151 22.55 6.00 8.31
N LEU A 152 22.82 6.68 7.18
CA LEU A 152 22.92 6.27 5.76
C LEU A 152 23.64 4.93 5.50
N PHE A 153 23.31 4.25 4.38
CA PHE A 153 24.14 4.02 3.16
C PHE A 153 23.19 3.48 2.05
N HIS A 154 22.97 4.20 0.93
CA HIS A 154 23.62 4.15 -0.39
C HIS A 154 23.73 2.75 -1.04
N CYS A 155 23.23 2.70 -2.29
CA CYS A 155 22.97 1.56 -3.20
C CYS A 155 23.95 0.39 -3.16
#